data_AF-A0A7W8FC18-F1
#
_entry.id   AF-A0A7W8FC18-F1
#
_cell.length_a   1.000
_cell.length_b   1.000
_cell.length_c   1.000
_cell.angle_alpha   90.00
_cell.angle_beta   90.00
_cell.angle_gamma   90.00
#
_symmetry.space_group_name_H-M   'P 1'
#
loop_
_entity.id
_entity.type
_entity.pdbx_description
1 polymer ?
#
loop_
_entity_poly.entity_id
_entity_poly.type
_entity_poly.pdbx_seq_one_letter_code
_entity_poly.pdbx_strand_id
1 'polypeptide(L)'
;MQNPTEYVLLALMEGARTNRDGAESILAEHNAAQHTETLAKAIEAARGEYLEDATGTPEDEAYNQAVSDVVAAIGALLEGGK
;
A
#
# COMPACT_ATOMS: atom_id res chain seq x y z
N MET A 1 45.54 20.33 9.38
CA MET A 1 45.40 19.05 10.10
C MET A 1 44.05 19.14 10.81
N GLN A 2 43.05 18.33 10.44
CA GLN A 2 41.73 18.37 11.08
C GLN A 2 41.87 17.96 12.56
N ASN A 3 41.14 18.65 13.45
CA ASN A 3 41.15 18.32 14.87
C ASN A 3 40.49 16.94 15.06
N PRO A 4 41.14 15.97 15.74
CA PRO A 4 40.59 14.63 15.93
C PRO A 4 39.21 14.64 16.60
N THR A 5 38.89 15.64 17.42
CA THR A 5 37.56 15.80 18.02
C THR A 5 36.49 16.17 16.97
N GLU A 6 36.81 17.02 16.00
CA GLU A 6 35.89 17.39 14.92
C GLU A 6 35.65 16.22 13.96
N TYR A 7 36.68 15.40 13.72
CA TYR A 7 36.57 14.20 12.89
C TYR A 7 35.62 13.16 13.51
N VAL A 8 35.76 12.89 14.82
CA VAL A 8 34.87 11.96 15.53
C VAL A 8 33.44 12.48 15.55
N LEU A 9 33.26 13.79 15.76
CA LEU A 9 31.92 14.40 15.75
C LEU A 9 31.25 14.28 14.37
N LEU A 10 31.99 14.52 13.29
CA LEU A 10 31.49 14.37 11.92
C LEU A 10 31.07 12.93 11.62
N ALA A 11 31.92 11.95 11.96
CA ALA A 11 31.61 10.53 11.75
C ALA A 11 30.37 10.07 12.53
N LEU A 12 30.18 10.57 13.76
CA LEU A 12 28.99 10.28 14.56
C LEU A 12 27.73 10.91 13.96
N MET A 13 27.83 12.14 13.45
CA MET A 13 26.71 12.81 12.78
C MET A 13 26.31 12.13 11.48
N GLU A 14 27.27 11.69 10.67
CA GLU A 14 27.01 10.93 9.44
C GLU A 14 26.39 9.56 9.74
N GLY A 15 26.90 8.86 10.75
CA GLY A 15 26.31 7.60 11.21
C GLY A 15 24.87 7.78 11.69
N ALA A 16 24.60 8.81 12.48
CA ALA A 16 23.24 9.12 12.96
C ALA A 16 22.29 9.47 11.80
N ARG A 17 22.76 10.23 10.81
CA ARG A 17 21.98 10.56 9.62
C ARG A 17 21.66 9.33 8.79
N THR A 18 22.66 8.48 8.53
CA THR A 18 22.49 7.24 7.76
C THR A 18 21.47 6.31 8.43
N ASN A 19 21.54 6.18 9.76
CA ASN A 19 20.58 5.39 10.52
C ASN A 19 19.15 5.95 10.44
N ARG A 20 19.01 7.27 10.50
CA ARG A 20 17.71 7.94 10.35
C ARG A 20 17.13 7.70 8.96
N ASP A 21 17.90 7.96 7.91
CA ASP A 21 17.46 7.82 6.53
C ASP A 21 17.10 6.35 6.24
N GLY A 22 17.87 5.39 6.76
CA GLY A 22 17.57 3.97 6.69
C GLY A 22 16.27 3.58 7.41
N ALA A 23 16.01 4.14 8.60
CA ALA A 23 14.77 3.90 9.34
C ALA A 23 13.54 4.47 8.61
N GLU A 24 13.66 5.66 8.03
CA GLU A 24 12.60 6.28 7.21
C GLU A 24 12.29 5.43 5.96
N SER A 25 13.30 4.88 5.29
CA SER A 25 13.13 3.96 4.14
C SER A 25 12.39 2.69 4.53
N ILE A 26 12.81 2.03 5.62
CA ILE A 26 12.17 0.79 6.11
C ILE A 26 10.69 1.03 6.45
N LEU A 27 10.36 2.16 7.08
CA LEU A 27 8.98 2.52 7.40
C LEU A 27 8.16 2.77 6.13
N ALA A 28 8.73 3.45 5.13
CA ALA A 28 8.05 3.67 3.86
C ALA A 28 7.75 2.36 3.13
N GLU A 29 8.73 1.45 3.06
CA GLU A 29 8.56 0.12 2.47
C GLU A 29 7.51 -0.70 3.22
N HIS A 30 7.54 -0.68 4.56
CA HIS A 30 6.55 -1.38 5.38
C HIS A 30 5.13 -0.85 5.12
N ASN A 31 4.95 0.46 5.10
CA ASN A 31 3.66 1.08 4.83
C ASN A 31 3.14 0.76 3.43
N ALA A 32 4.03 0.76 2.42
CA ALA A 32 3.65 0.38 1.06
C ALA A 32 3.20 -1.08 0.97
N ALA A 33 3.92 -1.99 1.65
CA ALA A 33 3.53 -3.40 1.73
C ALA A 33 2.18 -3.59 2.43
N GLN A 34 1.95 -2.92 3.57
CA GLN A 34 0.67 -2.98 4.28
C GLN A 34 -0.48 -2.41 3.43
N HIS A 35 -0.26 -1.29 2.75
CA HIS A 35 -1.25 -0.70 1.85
C HIS A 35 -1.64 -1.66 0.72
N THR A 36 -0.65 -2.30 0.09
CA THR A 36 -0.84 -3.31 -0.95
C THR A 36 -1.65 -4.49 -0.43
N GLU A 37 -1.30 -5.02 0.75
CA GLU A 37 -2.03 -6.12 1.39
C GLU A 37 -3.48 -5.75 1.72
N THR A 38 -3.71 -4.54 2.25
CA THR A 38 -5.06 -4.05 2.56
C THR A 38 -5.93 -3.96 1.32
N LEU A 39 -5.41 -3.40 0.22
CA LEU A 39 -6.14 -3.31 -1.04
C LEU A 39 -6.43 -4.70 -1.64
N ALA A 40 -5.48 -5.63 -1.59
CA ALA A 40 -5.71 -7.00 -2.01
C ALA A 40 -6.84 -7.68 -1.22
N LYS A 41 -6.85 -7.51 0.11
CA LYS A 41 -7.95 -8.01 0.97
C LYS A 41 -9.29 -7.36 0.64
N ALA A 42 -9.30 -6.07 0.32
CA ALA A 42 -10.51 -5.35 -0.06
C ALA A 42 -11.08 -5.86 -1.40
N ILE A 43 -10.23 -6.22 -2.37
CA ILE A 43 -10.65 -6.88 -3.63
C ILE A 43 -11.30 -8.22 -3.33
N GLU A 44 -10.68 -9.05 -2.50
CA GLU A 44 -11.22 -10.36 -2.16
C GLU A 44 -12.55 -10.26 -1.40
N ALA A 45 -12.67 -9.29 -0.48
CA ALA A 45 -13.93 -9.00 0.19
C ALA A 45 -15.02 -8.58 -0.80
N ALA A 46 -14.71 -7.67 -1.74
CA ALA A 46 -15.67 -7.22 -2.74
C ALA A 46 -16.09 -8.37 -3.68
N ARG A 47 -15.17 -9.26 -4.09
CA ARG A 47 -15.51 -10.46 -4.85
C ARG A 47 -16.45 -11.40 -4.10
N GLY A 48 -16.33 -11.48 -2.77
CA GLY A 48 -17.23 -12.26 -1.94
C GLY A 48 -18.69 -11.78 -1.95
N GLU A 49 -18.95 -10.56 -2.44
CA GLU A 49 -20.30 -10.00 -2.54
C GLU A 49 -21.03 -10.36 -3.84
N TYR A 50 -20.39 -11.04 -4.80
CA TYR A 50 -21.09 -11.48 -6.02
C TYR A 50 -22.26 -12.41 -5.66
N LEU A 51 -23.42 -12.15 -6.26
CA LEU A 51 -24.59 -13.02 -6.14
C LEU A 51 -24.34 -14.29 -6.96
N GLU A 52 -23.95 -15.39 -6.29
CA GLU A 52 -23.71 -16.69 -6.93
C GLU A 52 -25.00 -17.37 -7.39
N ASP A 53 -26.11 -17.14 -6.68
CA ASP A 53 -27.46 -17.63 -6.98
C ASP A 53 -28.32 -16.59 -7.72
N ALA A 54 -27.70 -15.69 -8.48
CA ALA A 54 -28.41 -14.67 -9.24
C ALA A 54 -29.51 -15.27 -10.13
N THR A 55 -30.72 -14.74 -10.01
CA THR A 55 -31.91 -15.25 -10.72
C THR A 55 -32.02 -14.71 -12.15
N GLY A 56 -31.08 -13.87 -12.57
CA GLY A 56 -31.06 -13.19 -13.87
C GLY A 56 -32.03 -12.02 -13.95
N THR A 57 -32.43 -11.46 -12.81
CA THR A 57 -33.21 -10.23 -12.80
C THR A 57 -32.32 -9.04 -13.16
N PRO A 58 -32.89 -7.96 -13.75
CA PRO A 58 -32.15 -6.73 -13.98
C PRO A 58 -31.49 -6.17 -12.71
N GLU A 59 -32.11 -6.38 -11.55
CA GLU A 59 -31.59 -5.99 -10.24
C GLU A 59 -30.34 -6.80 -9.85
N ASP A 60 -30.35 -8.12 -10.07
CA ASP A 60 -29.18 -8.97 -9.82
C ASP A 60 -28.00 -8.59 -10.74
N GLU A 61 -28.28 -8.32 -12.02
CA GLU A 61 -27.27 -7.88 -12.99
C GLU A 61 -26.68 -6.52 -12.60
N ALA A 62 -27.52 -5.56 -12.22
CA ALA A 62 -27.08 -4.24 -11.76
C ALA A 62 -26.24 -4.33 -10.48
N TYR A 63 -26.61 -5.21 -9.55
CA TYR A 63 -25.85 -5.44 -8.32
C TYR A 63 -24.46 -6.04 -8.61
N ASN A 64 -24.39 -7.11 -9.40
CA ASN A 64 -23.13 -7.74 -9.78
C ASN A 64 -22.24 -6.81 -10.63
N GLN A 65 -22.84 -5.93 -11.44
CA GLN A 65 -22.09 -4.89 -12.15
C GLN A 65 -21.48 -3.88 -11.17
N ALA A 66 -22.25 -3.42 -10.16
CA ALA A 66 -21.72 -2.52 -9.14
C ALA A 66 -20.57 -3.16 -8.33
N VAL A 67 -20.67 -4.45 -7.99
CA VAL A 67 -19.57 -5.21 -7.37
C VAL A 67 -18.33 -5.23 -8.28
N SER A 68 -18.52 -5.46 -9.58
CA SER A 68 -17.44 -5.45 -10.58
C SER A 68 -16.75 -4.09 -10.67
N ASP A 69 -17.52 -3.00 -10.64
CA ASP A 69 -16.99 -1.64 -10.70
C ASP A 69 -16.17 -1.31 -9.44
N VAL A 70 -16.61 -1.76 -8.26
CA VAL A 70 -15.86 -1.62 -7.00
C VAL A 70 -14.55 -2.40 -7.04
N VAL A 71 -14.57 -3.65 -7.50
CA VAL A 71 -13.35 -4.46 -7.67
C VAL A 71 -12.36 -3.76 -8.60
N ALA A 72 -12.84 -3.21 -9.73
CA ALA A 72 -12.01 -2.48 -10.67
C ALA A 72 -11.42 -1.20 -10.06
N ALA A 73 -12.21 -0.44 -9.29
CA ALA A 73 -11.75 0.77 -8.62
C ALA A 73 -10.64 0.47 -7.60
N ILE A 74 -10.80 -0.57 -6.78
CA ILE A 74 -9.78 -0.99 -5.81
C ILE A 74 -8.53 -1.52 -6.54
N GLY A 75 -8.71 -2.27 -7.63
CA GLY A 75 -7.62 -2.72 -8.50
C GLY A 75 -6.79 -1.56 -9.06
N ALA A 76 -7.44 -0.48 -9.51
CA ALA A 76 -6.74 0.71 -9.99
C ALA A 76 -5.91 1.40 -8.90
N LEU A 77 -6.40 1.42 -7.65
CA LEU A 77 -5.61 1.93 -6.51
C LEU A 77 -4.36 1.07 -6.25
N LEU A 78 -4.49 -0.26 -6.39
CA LEU A 78 -3.41 -1.22 -6.17
C LEU A 78 -2.29 -1.08 -7.23
N GLU A 79 -2.64 -0.77 -8.47
CA GLU A 79 -1.69 -0.56 -9.56
C GLU A 79 -0.96 0.81 -9.49
N GLY A 80 -1.19 1.58 -8.41
CA GLY A 80 -0.58 2.90 -8.21
C GLY A 80 -1.45 4.05 -8.73
N GLY A 81 -2.76 3.94 -8.49
CA GLY A 81 -3.83 4.83 -8.97
C GLY A 81 -3.40 6.28 -9.20
N LYS A 82 -3.65 6.77 -10.41
CA LYS A 82 -3.42 8.17 -10.81
C LYS A 82 -4.51 9.10 -10.29
#